data_AF-A0A7Y8KY19-F1
#
_entry.id   AF-A0A7Y8KY19-F1
#
_cell.length_a   1.000
_cell.length_b   1.000
_cell.length_c   1.000
_cell.angle_alpha   90.00
_cell.angle_beta   90.00
_cell.angle_gamma   90.00
#
_symmetry.space_group_name_H-M   'P 1'
#
loop_
_entity.id
_entity.type
_entity.pdbx_description
1 polymer ?
#
loop_
_entity_poly.entity_id
_entity_poly.type
_entity_poly.pdbx_seq_one_letter_code
_entity_poly.pdbx_strand_id
1 'polypeptide(L)'
;MKLKLTAPLEIAAISGAKMELLPVPMTVGFPSSKGAPWQSYWTMFLKPNGKRIPVDPDAVKNAQEYMRLHQTEALSEDGEIAFTIVGNELIECRPQG
;
A
#
# COMPACT_ATOMS: atom_id res chain seq x y z
N MET A 1 12.95 -9.96 -8.08
CA MET A 1 11.71 -10.75 -7.90
C MET A 1 10.55 -9.83 -8.27
N LYS A 2 9.65 -10.24 -9.18
CA LYS A 2 8.57 -9.36 -9.68
C LYS A 2 7.26 -9.60 -8.93
N LEU A 3 6.59 -8.54 -8.47
CA LEU A 3 5.28 -8.62 -7.84
C LEU A 3 4.18 -8.96 -8.86
N LYS A 4 3.13 -9.68 -8.45
CA LYS A 4 1.93 -9.91 -9.26
C LYS A 4 1.02 -8.70 -9.08
N LEU A 5 0.47 -8.14 -10.17
CA LEU A 5 -0.23 -6.85 -10.17
C LEU A 5 -1.67 -7.02 -10.68
N THR A 6 -2.64 -6.31 -10.09
CA THR A 6 -4.06 -6.29 -10.53
C THR A 6 -4.40 -4.99 -11.27
N ALA A 7 -5.69 -4.65 -11.47
CA ALA A 7 -6.10 -3.43 -12.16
C ALA A 7 -5.54 -2.16 -11.48
N PRO A 8 -5.10 -1.14 -12.26
CA PRO A 8 -4.48 0.06 -11.72
C PRO A 8 -5.46 0.90 -10.90
N LEU A 9 -4.95 1.49 -9.83
CA LEU A 9 -5.61 2.52 -9.03
C LEU A 9 -4.91 3.85 -9.29
N GLU A 10 -5.67 4.86 -9.69
CA GLU A 10 -5.16 6.22 -9.75
C GLU A 10 -5.16 6.83 -8.35
N ILE A 11 -3.99 7.22 -7.86
CA ILE A 11 -3.83 7.95 -6.59
C ILE A 11 -3.21 9.32 -6.88
N ALA A 12 -3.93 10.37 -6.47
CA ALA A 12 -3.44 11.73 -6.54
C ALA A 12 -2.57 12.06 -5.32
N ALA A 13 -1.36 12.55 -5.54
CA ALA A 13 -0.55 13.21 -4.53
C ALA A 13 -1.12 14.60 -4.23
N ILE A 14 -0.85 15.13 -3.03
CA ILE A 14 -1.24 16.51 -2.66
C ILE A 14 -0.62 17.56 -3.60
N SER A 15 0.53 17.23 -4.21
CA SER A 15 1.18 18.07 -5.23
C SER A 15 0.41 18.19 -6.55
N GLY A 16 -0.68 17.42 -6.73
CA GLY A 16 -1.43 17.31 -7.99
C GLY A 16 -0.87 16.26 -8.95
N ALA A 17 0.28 15.66 -8.65
CA ALA A 17 0.80 14.54 -9.43
C ALA A 17 -0.11 13.32 -9.28
N LYS A 18 -0.44 12.67 -10.40
CA LYS A 18 -1.22 11.43 -10.43
C LYS A 18 -0.27 10.24 -10.57
N MET A 19 -0.51 9.20 -9.79
CA MET A 19 0.24 7.96 -9.83
C MET A 19 -0.72 6.82 -10.18
N GLU A 20 -0.38 6.02 -11.18
CA GLU A 20 -1.08 4.77 -11.46
C GLU A 20 -0.38 3.66 -10.69
N LEU A 21 -1.01 3.20 -9.61
CA LEU A 21 -0.44 2.20 -8.73
C LEU A 21 -1.22 0.90 -8.83
N LEU A 22 -0.48 -0.19 -8.96
CA LEU A 22 -1.03 -1.51 -9.12
C LEU A 22 -1.06 -2.22 -7.75
N PRO A 23 -2.22 -2.73 -7.32
CA PRO A 23 -2.33 -3.48 -6.08
C PRO A 23 -1.49 -4.76 -6.11
N VAL A 24 -0.84 -5.01 -4.98
CA VAL A 24 0.06 -6.13 -4.76
C VAL A 24 -0.66 -7.14 -3.85
N PRO A 25 -0.97 -8.35 -4.36
CA PRO A 25 -1.52 -9.43 -3.56
C PRO A 25 -0.58 -9.84 -2.44
N MET A 26 -1.12 -9.97 -1.24
CA MET A 26 -0.37 -10.34 -0.05
C MET A 26 -0.36 -11.87 0.10
N THR A 27 0.81 -12.51 -0.01
CA THR A 27 0.93 -13.97 0.00
C THR A 27 1.05 -14.59 1.39
N VAL A 28 1.49 -13.81 2.38
CA VAL A 28 1.82 -14.30 3.75
C VAL A 28 0.79 -13.79 4.80
N GLY A 29 -0.30 -13.18 4.35
CA GLY A 29 -1.25 -12.46 5.18
C GLY A 29 -0.97 -10.96 5.19
N PHE A 30 -1.95 -10.17 5.64
CA PHE A 30 -1.87 -8.71 5.58
C PHE A 30 -2.29 -8.05 6.90
N PRO A 31 -1.62 -6.95 7.29
CA PRO A 31 -1.84 -6.27 8.56
C PRO A 31 -3.30 -5.98 8.92
N SER A 32 -4.16 -5.65 7.95
CA SER A 32 -5.57 -5.36 8.22
C SER A 32 -6.48 -6.59 8.38
N SER A 33 -6.02 -7.82 8.06
CA SER A 33 -6.83 -9.05 8.15
C SER A 33 -6.81 -9.78 9.49
N LYS A 34 -5.81 -9.54 10.35
CA LYS A 34 -5.61 -10.37 11.55
C LYS A 34 -5.89 -9.61 12.83
N GLY A 35 -6.77 -10.16 13.66
CA GLY A 35 -6.93 -9.75 15.05
C GLY A 35 -5.61 -9.88 15.82
N ALA A 36 -5.37 -8.93 16.72
CA ALA A 36 -4.16 -8.75 17.55
C ALA A 36 -3.51 -10.09 18.02
N PRO A 37 -2.16 -10.15 18.17
CA PRO A 37 -1.26 -9.04 18.47
C PRO A 37 -0.29 -8.73 17.31
N TRP A 38 -0.52 -7.64 16.57
CA TRP A 38 0.22 -7.35 15.32
C TRP A 38 0.74 -5.92 15.18
N GLN A 39 0.98 -5.22 16.30
CA GLN A 39 1.83 -4.00 16.27
C GLN A 39 3.23 -4.31 15.68
N SER A 40 3.71 -5.55 15.84
CA SER A 40 4.97 -6.04 15.27
C SER A 40 4.95 -6.25 13.75
N TYR A 41 3.79 -6.55 13.15
CA TYR A 41 3.74 -6.78 11.70
C TYR A 41 3.80 -5.47 10.94
N TRP A 42 3.13 -4.42 11.42
CA TRP A 42 3.27 -3.07 10.85
C TRP A 42 4.72 -2.59 10.90
N THR A 43 5.47 -2.91 11.97
CA THR A 43 6.90 -2.55 12.06
C THR A 43 7.80 -3.34 11.10
N MET A 44 7.45 -4.57 10.75
CA MET A 44 8.18 -5.37 9.74
C MET A 44 7.80 -4.97 8.31
N PHE A 45 6.51 -4.65 8.12
CA PHE A 45 5.91 -4.30 6.86
C PHE A 45 6.32 -2.90 6.40
N LEU A 46 6.33 -1.92 7.28
CA LEU A 46 6.79 -0.57 6.96
C LEU A 46 8.32 -0.52 6.94
N LYS A 47 8.90 0.14 5.94
CA LYS A 47 10.34 0.41 5.94
C LYS A 47 10.62 1.56 6.94
N PRO A 48 11.54 1.41 7.91
CA PRO A 48 11.80 2.45 8.92
C PRO A 48 12.16 3.83 8.33
N ASN A 49 12.89 3.84 7.22
CA ASN A 49 13.25 5.05 6.47
C ASN A 49 12.61 5.05 5.07
N GLY A 50 11.44 4.42 4.94
CA GLY A 50 10.73 4.32 3.68
C GLY A 50 10.32 5.69 3.14
N LYS A 51 10.31 5.83 1.81
CA LYS A 51 9.76 7.03 1.17
C LYS A 51 8.31 7.24 1.61
N ARG A 52 7.98 8.50 1.91
CA ARG A 52 6.62 8.94 2.26
C ARG A 52 6.12 9.91 1.22
N ILE A 53 4.90 9.72 0.75
CA ILE A 53 4.26 10.57 -0.24
C ILE A 53 2.89 10.99 0.30
N PRO A 54 2.70 12.27 0.64
CA PRO A 54 1.39 12.79 1.01
C PRO A 54 0.42 12.69 -0.17
N VAL A 55 -0.77 12.15 0.08
CA VAL A 55 -1.79 11.89 -0.93
C VAL A 55 -3.12 12.54 -0.56
N ASP A 56 -3.93 12.77 -1.58
CA ASP A 56 -5.27 13.34 -1.42
C ASP A 56 -6.14 12.41 -0.55
N PRO A 57 -6.78 12.91 0.52
CA PRO A 57 -7.64 12.11 1.39
C PRO A 57 -8.78 11.39 0.67
N ASP A 58 -9.34 11.98 -0.39
CA ASP A 58 -10.43 11.37 -1.16
C ASP A 58 -9.90 10.20 -2.02
N ALA A 59 -8.69 10.36 -2.59
CA ALA A 59 -8.01 9.29 -3.32
C ALA A 59 -7.67 8.10 -2.39
N VAL A 60 -7.25 8.41 -1.16
CA VAL A 60 -6.96 7.42 -0.12
C VAL A 60 -8.16 6.55 0.20
N LYS A 61 -9.33 7.17 0.39
CA LYS A 61 -10.55 6.44 0.76
C LYS A 61 -10.91 5.38 -0.29
N ASN A 62 -10.90 5.78 -1.57
CA ASN A 62 -11.22 4.88 -2.69
C ASN A 62 -10.20 3.74 -2.80
N ALA A 63 -8.91 4.06 -2.67
CA ALA A 63 -7.86 3.04 -2.73
C ALA A 63 -7.93 2.08 -1.54
N GLN A 64 -8.15 2.55 -0.32
CA GLN A 64 -8.31 1.69 0.86
C GLN A 64 -9.53 0.77 0.77
N GLU A 65 -10.64 1.25 0.20
CA GLU A 65 -11.82 0.42 -0.02
C GLU A 65 -11.55 -0.70 -1.02
N TYR A 66 -10.90 -0.37 -2.14
CA TYR A 66 -10.44 -1.38 -3.11
C TYR A 66 -9.50 -2.39 -2.46
N MET A 67 -8.48 -1.92 -1.75
CA MET A 67 -7.47 -2.76 -1.13
C MET A 67 -8.09 -3.77 -0.16
N ARG A 68 -9.11 -3.34 0.61
CA ARG A 68 -9.86 -4.20 1.53
C ARG A 68 -10.69 -5.25 0.79
N LEU A 69 -11.40 -4.87 -0.27
CA LEU A 69 -12.23 -5.77 -1.08
C LEU A 69 -11.39 -6.85 -1.77
N HIS A 70 -10.20 -6.48 -2.23
CA HIS A 70 -9.30 -7.35 -2.98
C HIS A 70 -8.21 -8.01 -2.12
N GLN A 71 -8.28 -7.85 -0.79
CA GLN A 71 -7.36 -8.44 0.17
C GLN A 71 -5.87 -8.13 -0.15
N THR A 72 -5.62 -6.89 -0.57
CA THR A 72 -4.27 -6.36 -0.80
C THR A 72 -3.91 -5.35 0.29
N GLU A 73 -2.62 -5.15 0.56
CA GLU A 73 -2.15 -4.12 1.52
C GLU A 73 -1.02 -3.27 0.94
N ALA A 74 -0.59 -3.54 -0.28
CA ALA A 74 0.45 -2.77 -0.92
C ALA A 74 0.07 -2.40 -2.34
N LEU A 75 0.71 -1.35 -2.83
CA LEU A 75 0.53 -0.70 -4.10
C LEU A 75 1.92 -0.50 -4.71
N SER A 76 2.09 -0.73 -6.00
CA SER A 76 3.38 -0.61 -6.67
C SER A 76 3.20 -0.08 -8.08
N GLU A 77 4.08 0.81 -8.51
CA GLU A 77 4.08 1.34 -9.88
C GLU A 77 4.77 0.36 -10.86
N ASP A 78 5.88 -0.23 -10.41
CA ASP A 78 6.84 -0.97 -11.24
C ASP A 78 7.00 -2.45 -10.83
N GLY A 79 6.41 -2.86 -9.71
CA GLY A 79 6.60 -4.17 -9.12
C GLY A 79 7.93 -4.34 -8.38
N GLU A 80 8.73 -3.28 -8.23
CA GLU A 80 10.00 -3.25 -7.50
C GLU A 80 9.86 -2.52 -6.16
N ILE A 81 9.21 -1.34 -6.17
CA ILE A 81 8.96 -0.54 -4.97
C ILE A 81 7.47 -0.62 -4.62
N ALA A 82 7.18 -0.94 -3.37
CA ALA A 82 5.83 -1.05 -2.87
C ALA A 82 5.55 0.00 -1.79
N PHE A 83 4.34 0.52 -1.78
CA PHE A 83 3.81 1.47 -0.82
C PHE A 83 2.54 0.91 -0.18
N THR A 84 2.27 1.28 1.06
CA THR A 84 0.99 1.06 1.72
C THR A 84 0.39 2.39 2.11
N ILE A 85 -0.92 2.43 2.29
CA ILE A 85 -1.61 3.63 2.78
C ILE A 85 -1.60 3.62 4.30
N VAL A 86 -1.10 4.69 4.91
CA VAL A 86 -1.16 4.96 6.36
C VAL A 86 -1.65 6.38 6.57
N GLY A 87 -2.88 6.54 7.06
CA GLY A 87 -3.53 7.85 7.08
C GLY A 87 -3.62 8.42 5.66
N ASN A 88 -3.16 9.66 5.48
CA ASN A 88 -3.14 10.35 4.18
C ASN A 88 -1.76 10.28 3.48
N GLU A 89 -0.99 9.23 3.75
CA GLU A 89 0.34 9.04 3.17
C GLU A 89 0.46 7.65 2.53
N LEU A 90 1.14 7.60 1.39
CA LEU A 90 1.77 6.38 0.90
C LEU A 90 3.14 6.24 1.56
N ILE A 91 3.35 5.14 2.28
CA ILE A 91 4.60 4.83 2.95
C ILE A 91 5.20 3.57 2.34
N GLU A 92 6.48 3.62 1.99
CA GLU A 92 7.18 2.49 1.41
C GLU A 92 7.19 1.29 2.37
N CYS A 93 6.91 0.11 1.84
CA CYS A 93 6.66 -1.11 2.60
C CYS A 93 7.33 -2.35 1.98
N ARG A 94 7.17 -3.49 2.66
CA ARG A 94 7.70 -4.81 2.31
C ARG A 94 6.55 -5.82 2.25
N PRO A 95 5.89 -5.99 1.08
CA PRO A 95 4.75 -6.90 0.94
C PRO A 95 5.09 -8.39 1.03
N GLN A 96 6.38 -8.75 0.94
CA GLN A 96 6.87 -10.12 1.00
C GLN A 96 7.58 -10.43 2.33
N GLY A 97 7.27 -9.68 3.39
CA GLY A 97 7.96 -9.73 4.69
C GLY A 97 8.35 -11.12 5.18
#